data_AF-A7RMU1-F1
#
_entry.id   AF-A7RMU1-F1
#
_cell.length_a   1.000
_cell.length_b   1.000
_cell.length_c   1.000
_cell.angle_alpha   90.00
_cell.angle_beta   90.00
_cell.angle_gamma   90.00
#
_symmetry.space_group_name_H-M   'P 1'
#
loop_
_entity.id
_entity.type
_entity.pdbx_description
1 polymer ?
#
loop_
_entity_poly.entity_id
_entity_poly.type
_entity_poly.pdbx_seq_one_letter_code
_entity_poly.pdbx_strand_id
1 'polypeptide(L)'
;MAGGNAINKPRTALKKNLNKLRRVKKQQHKKQQKVGGGIRKKAQDDLTSSHILKKTRTNPKANITLSGKKKRLILKQIKKQVKEESSMDVTIESKTKGNDPQKNQDFKMEMD
;
A
#
# COMPACT_ATOMS: atom_id res chain seq x y z
N MET A 1 -13.90 12.25 35.95
CA MET A 1 -15.30 11.90 36.20
C MET A 1 -15.57 10.49 35.71
N ALA A 2 -15.57 9.51 36.63
CA ALA A 2 -15.97 8.14 36.32
C ALA A 2 -17.50 8.12 36.14
N GLY A 3 -17.97 8.20 34.90
CA GLY A 3 -19.39 8.16 34.58
C GLY A 3 -19.99 6.83 35.02
N GLY A 4 -20.80 6.87 36.08
CA GLY A 4 -21.48 5.72 36.64
C GLY A 4 -22.21 4.93 35.55
N ASN A 5 -21.99 3.61 35.56
CA ASN A 5 -22.80 2.68 34.79
C ASN A 5 -24.22 2.74 35.36
N ALA A 6 -25.08 3.58 34.78
CA ALA A 6 -26.50 3.58 35.07
C ALA A 6 -27.05 2.17 34.80
N ILE A 7 -27.26 1.42 35.88
CA ILE A 7 -27.69 0.01 35.91
C ILE A 7 -29.04 -0.14 35.18
N ASN A 8 -29.87 0.91 35.23
CA ASN A 8 -31.22 0.95 34.66
C ASN A 8 -31.29 1.63 33.29
N LYS A 9 -30.36 1.35 32.37
CA LYS A 9 -30.49 1.78 30.97
C LYS A 9 -31.31 0.77 30.16
N PRO A 10 -32.31 1.19 29.36
CA PRO A 10 -33.07 0.26 28.53
C PRO A 10 -32.14 -0.46 27.55
N ARG A 11 -32.22 -1.79 27.51
CA ARG A 11 -31.41 -2.60 26.59
C ARG A 11 -31.84 -2.29 25.16
N THR A 12 -30.87 -1.96 24.30
CA THR A 12 -31.11 -1.84 22.86
C THR A 12 -31.67 -3.14 22.30
N ALA A 13 -32.43 -3.07 21.19
CA ALA A 13 -33.03 -4.24 20.56
C ALA A 13 -32.02 -5.37 20.25
N LEU A 14 -30.75 -5.01 19.98
CA LEU A 14 -29.66 -5.98 19.81
C LEU A 14 -29.18 -6.58 21.13
N LYS A 15 -29.09 -5.79 22.21
CA LYS A 15 -28.72 -6.32 23.54
C LYS A 15 -29.78 -7.24 24.14
N LYS A 16 -31.05 -7.12 23.72
CA LYS A 16 -32.12 -8.09 24.04
C LYS A 16 -31.93 -9.43 23.30
N ASN A 17 -31.31 -9.41 22.11
CA ASN A 17 -31.05 -10.59 21.27
C ASN A 17 -29.55 -10.85 21.09
N LEU A 18 -28.93 -11.55 22.04
CA LEU A 18 -27.48 -11.77 22.07
C LEU A 18 -26.93 -12.42 20.79
N ASN A 19 -27.65 -13.37 20.19
CA ASN A 19 -27.23 -14.03 18.95
C ASN A 19 -27.15 -13.05 17.77
N LYS A 20 -28.13 -12.13 17.65
CA LYS A 20 -28.12 -11.08 16.62
C LYS A 20 -27.01 -10.07 16.87
N LEU A 21 -26.78 -9.68 18.13
CA LEU A 21 -25.66 -8.79 18.51
C LEU A 21 -24.29 -9.39 18.15
N ARG A 22 -24.05 -10.66 18.51
CA ARG A 22 -22.82 -11.39 18.14
C ARG A 22 -22.65 -11.44 16.62
N ARG A 23 -23.72 -11.74 15.87
CA ARG A 23 -23.69 -11.77 14.40
C ARG A 23 -23.32 -10.41 13.80
N VAL A 24 -23.99 -9.34 14.23
CA VAL A 24 -23.73 -7.96 13.75
C VAL A 24 -22.30 -7.53 14.09
N LYS A 25 -21.85 -7.78 15.32
CA LYS A 25 -20.47 -7.45 15.74
C LYS A 25 -19.43 -8.19 14.91
N LYS A 26 -19.64 -9.48 14.62
CA LYS A 26 -18.77 -10.28 13.73
C LYS A 26 -18.74 -9.74 12.30
N GLN A 27 -19.88 -9.31 11.76
CA GLN A 27 -19.94 -8.70 10.42
C GLN A 27 -19.24 -7.34 10.39
N GLN A 28 -19.45 -6.50 11.40
CA GLN A 28 -18.79 -5.19 11.52
C GLN A 28 -17.28 -5.35 11.63
N HIS A 29 -16.80 -6.28 12.46
CA HIS A 29 -15.38 -6.61 12.58
C HIS A 29 -14.81 -7.10 11.24
N LYS A 30 -15.51 -8.01 10.54
CA LYS A 30 -15.10 -8.45 9.19
C LYS A 30 -15.05 -7.28 8.19
N LYS A 31 -15.99 -6.34 8.25
CA LYS A 31 -16.02 -5.14 7.40
C LYS A 31 -14.84 -4.21 7.71
N GLN A 32 -14.58 -3.94 8.98
CA GLN A 32 -13.44 -3.14 9.42
C GLN A 32 -12.10 -3.78 9.03
N GLN A 33 -11.94 -5.10 9.15
CA GLN A 33 -10.74 -5.79 8.69
C GLN A 33 -10.56 -5.74 7.16
N LYS A 34 -11.66 -5.77 6.39
CA LYS A 34 -11.61 -5.56 4.93
C LYS A 34 -11.21 -4.13 4.58
N VAL A 35 -11.73 -3.14 5.29
CA VAL A 35 -11.52 -1.70 5.00
C VAL A 35 -10.17 -1.20 5.53
N GLY A 36 -9.73 -1.63 6.72
CA GLY A 36 -8.49 -1.16 7.35
C GLY A 36 -7.29 -2.13 7.28
N GLY A 37 -7.50 -3.41 6.93
CA GLY A 37 -6.46 -4.45 7.08
C GLY A 37 -6.09 -5.23 5.83
N GLY A 38 -6.90 -5.26 4.78
CA GLY A 38 -6.70 -6.16 3.62
C GLY A 38 -6.22 -5.50 2.32
N ILE A 39 -6.26 -4.16 2.27
CA ILE A 39 -5.78 -3.35 1.14
C ILE A 39 -4.77 -2.33 1.69
N ARG A 40 -4.06 -2.69 2.77
CA ARG A 40 -2.77 -2.05 2.99
C ARG A 40 -1.95 -2.49 1.80
N LYS A 41 -1.79 -1.55 0.87
CA LYS A 41 -0.88 -1.57 -0.27
C LYS A 41 0.21 -2.56 0.12
N LYS A 42 0.25 -3.74 -0.53
CA LYS A 42 1.50 -4.51 -0.52
C LYS A 42 2.50 -3.45 -0.90
N ALA A 43 3.32 -3.02 0.07
CA ALA A 43 4.39 -2.08 -0.18
C ALA A 43 5.02 -2.62 -1.46
N GLN A 44 4.97 -1.83 -2.53
CA GLN A 44 5.40 -2.32 -3.83
C GLN A 44 6.88 -2.62 -3.61
N ASP A 45 7.17 -3.89 -3.34
CA ASP A 45 8.51 -4.39 -3.13
C ASP A 45 9.28 -3.99 -4.38
N ASP A 46 10.51 -3.52 -4.24
CA ASP A 46 11.29 -3.00 -5.39
C ASP A 46 11.40 -4.03 -6.55
N LEU A 47 11.18 -5.32 -6.25
CA LEU A 47 11.02 -6.41 -7.22
C LEU A 47 9.58 -6.97 -7.22
N THR A 48 8.65 -6.26 -7.87
CA THR A 48 7.34 -6.82 -8.23
C THR A 48 7.27 -7.21 -9.71
N SER A 49 6.71 -8.38 -10.02
CA SER A 49 6.52 -8.84 -11.40
C SER A 49 5.15 -8.43 -11.94
N SER A 50 5.04 -8.20 -13.25
CA SER A 50 3.77 -7.91 -13.96
C SER A 50 2.65 -8.92 -13.65
N HIS A 51 2.99 -10.20 -13.49
CA HIS A 51 2.03 -11.23 -13.09
C HIS A 51 1.47 -10.98 -11.69
N ILE A 52 2.34 -10.63 -10.73
CA ILE A 52 1.96 -10.33 -9.35
C ILE A 52 1.04 -9.10 -9.34
N LEU A 53 1.37 -8.06 -10.11
CA LEU A 53 0.53 -6.86 -10.27
C LEU A 53 -0.84 -7.20 -10.86
N LYS A 54 -0.90 -7.95 -11.98
CA LYS A 54 -2.17 -8.34 -12.62
C LYS A 54 -3.09 -9.13 -11.68
N LYS A 55 -2.53 -10.10 -10.95
CA LYS A 55 -3.30 -10.98 -10.06
C LYS A 55 -3.69 -10.32 -8.74
N THR A 56 -2.86 -9.42 -8.20
CA THR A 56 -3.21 -8.64 -6.99
C THR A 56 -4.20 -7.51 -7.30
N ARG A 57 -4.18 -6.96 -8.51
CA ARG A 57 -5.19 -5.99 -8.98
C ARG A 57 -6.59 -6.61 -9.04
N THR A 58 -6.73 -7.83 -9.55
CA THR A 58 -8.02 -8.52 -9.63
C THR A 58 -8.42 -9.20 -8.33
N ASN A 59 -7.46 -9.74 -7.57
CA ASN A 59 -7.68 -10.30 -6.25
C ASN A 59 -6.64 -9.78 -5.24
N PRO A 60 -6.99 -8.79 -4.39
CA PRO A 60 -6.05 -8.21 -3.43
C PRO A 60 -5.54 -9.20 -2.38
N LYS A 61 -6.23 -10.34 -2.20
CA LYS A 61 -5.84 -11.41 -1.27
C LYS A 61 -4.97 -12.50 -1.89
N ALA A 62 -4.57 -12.37 -3.15
CA ALA A 62 -3.72 -13.36 -3.78
C ALA A 62 -2.37 -13.48 -3.04
N ASN A 63 -2.08 -14.66 -2.48
CA ASN A 63 -0.81 -14.96 -1.80
C ASN A 63 0.25 -15.41 -2.81
N ILE A 64 0.53 -14.52 -3.75
CA ILE A 64 1.58 -14.69 -4.75
C ILE A 64 2.65 -13.63 -4.49
N THR A 65 3.89 -14.08 -4.44
CA THR A 65 5.10 -13.28 -4.28
C THR A 65 6.21 -13.93 -5.08
N LEU A 66 7.33 -13.25 -5.26
CA LEU A 66 8.52 -13.92 -5.74
C LEU A 66 9.02 -14.88 -4.66
N SER A 67 9.31 -16.13 -5.04
CA SER A 67 10.03 -17.06 -4.15
C SER A 67 11.35 -16.42 -3.70
N GLY A 68 11.76 -16.65 -2.45
CA GLY A 68 12.98 -16.07 -1.89
C GLY A 68 14.23 -16.36 -2.72
N LYS A 69 14.33 -17.56 -3.31
CA LYS A 69 15.42 -17.93 -4.24
C LYS A 69 15.40 -17.04 -5.48
N LYS A 70 14.22 -16.79 -6.05
CA LYS A 70 14.04 -15.94 -7.23
C LYS A 70 14.38 -14.47 -6.91
N LYS A 71 13.91 -13.94 -5.77
CA LYS A 71 14.26 -12.59 -5.31
C LYS A 71 15.78 -12.42 -5.17
N ARG A 72 16.45 -13.38 -4.53
CA ARG A 72 17.92 -13.37 -4.37
C ARG A 72 18.66 -13.38 -5.72
N LEU A 73 18.24 -14.23 -6.66
CA LEU A 73 18.88 -14.32 -7.97
C LEU A 73 18.74 -13.03 -8.78
N ILE A 74 17.55 -12.41 -8.78
CA ILE A 74 17.33 -11.13 -9.47
C ILE A 74 18.19 -10.02 -8.85
N LEU A 75 18.22 -9.92 -7.52
CA LEU A 75 19.08 -8.93 -6.84
C LEU A 75 20.57 -9.14 -7.13
N LYS A 76 21.03 -10.40 -7.23
CA LYS A 76 22.40 -10.72 -7.62
C LYS A 76 22.70 -10.24 -9.05
N GLN A 77 21.76 -10.43 -9.97
CA GLN A 77 21.92 -10.00 -11.35
C GLN A 77 21.98 -8.48 -11.47
N ILE A 78 21.05 -7.76 -10.81
CA ILE A 78 21.05 -6.30 -10.78
C ILE A 78 22.37 -5.76 -10.22
N LYS A 79 22.85 -6.31 -9.09
CA LYS A 79 24.14 -5.92 -8.51
C LYS A 79 25.31 -6.16 -9.47
N LYS A 80 25.27 -7.25 -10.24
CA LYS A 80 26.30 -7.55 -11.23
C LYS A 80 26.28 -6.53 -12.37
N GLN A 81 25.10 -6.21 -12.90
CA GLN A 81 24.93 -5.22 -13.96
C GLN A 81 25.38 -3.83 -13.51
N VAL A 82 24.96 -3.38 -12.32
CA VAL A 82 25.41 -2.09 -11.75
C VAL A 82 26.92 -2.05 -11.59
N LYS A 83 27.54 -3.16 -11.16
CA LYS A 83 29.00 -3.25 -11.04
C LYS A 83 29.68 -3.16 -12.41
N GLU A 84 29.17 -3.88 -13.41
CA GLU A 84 29.68 -3.86 -14.79
C GLU A 84 29.56 -2.46 -15.40
N GLU A 85 28.39 -1.82 -15.30
CA GLU A 85 28.14 -0.44 -15.72
C GLU A 85 29.13 0.52 -15.03
N SER A 86 29.24 0.48 -13.70
CA SER A 86 30.18 1.33 -12.95
C SER A 86 31.66 1.08 -13.27
N SER A 87 32.02 -0.13 -13.74
CA SER A 87 33.39 -0.46 -14.15
C SER A 87 33.69 -0.10 -15.60
N MET A 88 32.64 0.05 -16.42
CA MET A 88 32.70 0.44 -17.83
C MET A 88 32.50 1.94 -18.03
N ASP A 89 32.06 2.69 -17.02
CA ASP A 89 32.02 4.16 -17.02
C ASP A 89 33.44 4.75 -17.01
N VAL A 90 34.13 4.57 -18.14
CA VAL A 90 35.19 5.45 -18.62
C VAL A 90 34.48 6.74 -19.02
N THR A 91 34.67 7.79 -18.21
CA THR A 91 34.23 9.18 -18.42
C THR A 91 33.81 9.50 -19.86
N ILE A 92 32.51 9.44 -20.15
CA ILE A 92 31.92 10.28 -21.19
C ILE A 92 31.19 11.38 -20.44
N GLU A 93 31.94 12.41 -20.05
CA GLU A 93 31.38 13.74 -19.87
C GLU A 93 30.80 14.18 -21.22
N SER A 94 29.58 13.74 -21.52
CA SER A 94 28.80 14.38 -22.57
C SER A 94 28.33 15.72 -22.01
N LYS A 95 29.17 16.73 -22.24
CA LYS A 95 28.75 18.13 -22.19
C LYS A 95 27.62 18.32 -23.21
N THR A 96 26.38 18.14 -22.80
CA THR A 96 25.25 18.73 -23.51
C THR A 96 24.68 19.85 -22.65
N LYS A 97 25.00 21.07 -23.10
CA LYS A 97 24.47 22.32 -22.60
C LYS A 97 22.96 22.36 -22.81
N GLY A 98 22.24 22.81 -21.78
CA GLY A 98 20.96 23.53 -21.89
C GLY A 98 19.72 22.68 -22.09
N ASN A 99 18.83 22.64 -21.08
CA ASN A 99 17.74 23.61 -20.98
C ASN A 99 16.97 23.34 -19.67
N ASP A 100 17.26 24.12 -18.63
CA ASP A 100 16.27 24.38 -17.58
C ASP A 100 15.34 25.47 -18.09
N PRO A 101 14.02 25.24 -18.04
CA PRO A 101 13.15 26.30 -17.55
C PRO A 101 12.34 25.76 -16.39
N GLN A 102 12.79 26.12 -15.18
CA GLN A 102 11.87 26.42 -14.10
C GLN A 102 10.86 27.46 -14.61
N LYS A 103 9.57 27.10 -14.63
CA LYS A 103 8.52 28.12 -14.49
C LYS A 103 7.33 27.53 -13.75
N ASN A 104 7.31 27.84 -12.46
CA ASN A 104 6.14 27.86 -11.62
C ASN A 104 5.02 28.63 -12.32
N GLN A 105 3.83 28.05 -12.38
CA GLN A 105 2.59 28.84 -12.42
C GLN A 105 1.60 28.23 -11.45
N ASP A 106 1.70 28.75 -10.22
CA ASP A 106 0.61 28.80 -9.27
C ASP A 106 -0.60 29.45 -9.94
N PHE A 107 -1.63 28.67 -10.31
CA PHE A 107 -2.94 29.23 -10.59
C PHE A 107 -3.65 29.51 -9.27
N LYS A 108 -3.25 30.62 -8.64
CA LYS A 108 -4.08 31.38 -7.72
C LYS A 108 -4.74 32.50 -8.54
N MET A 109 -6.03 32.37 -8.81
CA MET A 109 -6.89 33.54 -9.03
C MET A 109 -8.17 33.33 -8.23
N GLU A 110 -8.20 34.05 -7.11
CA GLU A 110 -9.40 34.51 -6.43
C GLU A 110 -9.94 35.75 -7.15
N MET A 111 -11.26 35.92 -7.06
CA MET A 111 -12.08 37.14 -7.24
C MET A 111 -12.25 37.70 -8.66
N ASP A 112 -13.47 37.57 -9.19
CA ASP A 112 -14.50 38.63 -9.14
C ASP A 112 -15.89 38.00 -8.98
#